data_AF-A0A068NQI5-F1
#
_entry.id   AF-A0A068NQI5-F1
#
_cell.length_a   1.000
_cell.length_b   1.000
_cell.length_c   1.000
_cell.angle_alpha   90.00
_cell.angle_beta   90.00
_cell.angle_gamma   90.00
#
_symmetry.space_group_name_H-M   'P 1'
#
loop_
_entity.id
_entity.type
_entity.pdbx_description
1 polymer ?
#
loop_
_entity_poly.entity_id
_entity_poly.type
_entity_poly.pdbx_seq_one_letter_code
_entity_poly.pdbx_strand_id
1 'polypeptide(L)'
;MELSEAHWSTLAAVVDRIVPADEWPSATQVGVLEFLRHLIAEQGLEARYAEGLTELGDSFAALNPGRQDALLLQWSLIDLVASQTIEGYYADPGNGGNRGGVAWQMVGFKVTA
;
A
#
# COMPACT_ATOMS: atom_id res chain seq x y z
N MET A 1 9.30 10.85 -14.03
CA MET A 1 7.98 11.47 -13.78
C MET A 1 7.70 11.27 -12.32
N GLU A 2 7.29 12.29 -11.56
CA GLU A 2 6.97 12.12 -10.14
C GLU A 2 5.48 11.85 -9.95
N LEU A 3 5.13 11.06 -8.93
CA LEU A 3 3.74 10.83 -8.54
C LEU A 3 3.18 12.09 -7.85
N SER A 4 1.96 12.49 -8.23
CA SER A 4 1.27 13.63 -7.63
C SER A 4 0.71 13.28 -6.24
N GLU A 5 0.33 14.31 -5.47
CA GLU A 5 -0.39 14.11 -4.21
C GLU A 5 -1.71 13.35 -4.39
N ALA A 6 -2.40 13.55 -5.53
CA ALA A 6 -3.61 12.79 -5.85
C ALA A 6 -3.30 11.30 -6.06
N HIS A 7 -2.19 10.96 -6.75
CA HIS A 7 -1.74 9.58 -6.88
C HIS A 7 -1.45 8.96 -5.50
N TRP A 8 -0.76 9.67 -4.61
CA TRP A 8 -0.47 9.17 -3.27
C TRP A 8 -1.74 9.00 -2.43
N SER A 9 -2.70 9.92 -2.53
CA SER A 9 -3.99 9.81 -1.85
C SER A 9 -4.80 8.60 -2.35
N THR A 10 -4.81 8.35 -3.67
CA THR A 10 -5.47 7.18 -4.23
C THR A 10 -4.76 5.89 -3.80
N LEU A 11 -3.42 5.85 -3.87
CA LEU A 11 -2.64 4.70 -3.42
C LEU A 11 -2.86 4.40 -1.93
N ALA A 12 -2.99 5.43 -1.07
CA ALA A 12 -3.35 5.27 0.34
C ALA A 12 -4.67 4.50 0.51
N ALA A 13 -5.72 4.92 -0.20
CA ALA A 13 -7.00 4.24 -0.18
C ALA A 13 -6.92 2.80 -0.72
N VAL A 14 -6.12 2.57 -1.76
CA VAL A 14 -5.89 1.24 -2.33
C VAL A 14 -5.26 0.31 -1.29
N VAL A 15 -4.14 0.70 -0.67
CA VAL A 15 -3.42 -0.18 0.25
C VAL A 15 -4.20 -0.45 1.54
N ASP A 16 -5.03 0.50 2.00
CA ASP A 16 -5.94 0.30 3.12
C ASP A 16 -7.17 -0.55 2.76
N ARG A 17 -7.50 -0.74 1.47
CA ARG A 17 -8.46 -1.78 1.06
C ARG A 17 -7.83 -3.16 1.01
N ILE A 18 -6.53 -3.25 0.70
CA ILE A 18 -5.76 -4.51 0.67
C ILE A 18 -5.48 -5.02 2.09
N VAL A 19 -4.98 -4.15 2.97
CA VAL A 19 -4.82 -4.42 4.40
C VAL A 19 -5.58 -3.35 5.21
N PRO A 20 -6.88 -3.56 5.47
CA PRO A 20 -7.68 -2.65 6.27
C PRO A 20 -7.30 -2.72 7.76
N ALA A 21 -7.62 -1.67 8.50
CA ALA A 21 -7.55 -1.71 9.95
C ALA A 21 -8.64 -2.63 10.52
N ASP A 22 -8.26 -3.45 11.50
CA ASP A 22 -9.14 -4.30 12.29
C ASP A 22 -8.70 -4.31 13.77
N GLU A 23 -8.43 -5.48 14.35
CA GLU A 23 -7.71 -5.57 15.62
C GLU A 23 -6.26 -5.05 15.51
N TRP A 24 -5.74 -4.96 14.29
CA TRP A 24 -4.44 -4.42 13.93
C TRP A 24 -4.54 -3.18 13.04
N PRO A 25 -3.52 -2.30 13.05
CA PRO A 25 -3.52 -1.11 12.20
C PRO A 25 -3.50 -1.44 10.70
N SER A 26 -4.03 -0.56 9.87
CA SER A 26 -4.01 -0.72 8.41
C SER A 26 -2.61 -0.57 7.79
N ALA A 27 -2.50 -0.85 6.49
CA ALA A 27 -1.28 -0.62 5.72
C ALA A 27 -0.70 0.79 5.90
N THR A 28 -1.51 1.83 5.75
CA THR A 28 -1.01 3.21 5.91
C THR A 28 -0.55 3.50 7.33
N GLN A 29 -1.22 2.93 8.33
CA GLN A 29 -0.92 3.15 9.75
C GLN A 29 0.42 2.54 10.18
N VAL A 30 0.88 1.48 9.50
CA VAL A 30 2.20 0.88 9.75
C VAL A 30 3.30 1.33 8.77
N GLY A 31 3.05 2.35 7.96
CA GLY A 31 4.09 2.95 7.11
C GLY A 31 4.26 2.34 5.72
N VAL A 32 3.31 1.52 5.23
CA VAL A 32 3.43 0.89 3.89
C VAL A 32 3.60 1.93 2.78
N LEU A 33 3.01 3.12 2.87
CA LEU A 33 3.21 4.17 1.86
C LEU A 33 4.65 4.70 1.80
N GLU A 34 5.33 4.76 2.94
CA GLU A 34 6.73 5.17 3.00
C GLU A 34 7.61 4.10 2.34
N PHE A 35 7.38 2.83 2.68
CA PHE A 35 8.01 1.70 2.00
C PHE A 35 7.79 1.74 0.48
N LEU A 36 6.55 1.92 0.01
CA LEU A 36 6.23 1.97 -1.41
C LEU A 36 6.90 3.16 -2.10
N ARG A 37 7.03 4.32 -1.42
CA ARG A 37 7.76 5.47 -1.96
C ARG A 37 9.22 5.15 -2.25
N HIS A 38 9.90 4.47 -1.34
CA HIS A 38 11.28 4.02 -1.56
C HIS A 38 11.34 2.99 -2.69
N LEU A 39 10.49 1.96 -2.64
CA LEU A 39 10.45 0.89 -3.63
C LEU A 39 10.21 1.42 -5.06
N ILE A 40 9.25 2.33 -5.23
CA ILE A 40 8.89 2.90 -6.53
C ILE A 40 10.06 3.70 -7.11
N ALA A 41 10.71 4.52 -6.28
CA ALA A 41 11.85 5.33 -6.72
C ALA A 41 13.07 4.47 -7.06
N GLU A 42 13.37 3.47 -6.24
CA GLU A 42 14.51 2.56 -6.44
C GLU A 42 14.35 1.70 -7.70
N GLN A 43 13.13 1.30 -8.02
CA GLN A 43 12.83 0.47 -9.19
C GLN A 43 12.44 1.26 -10.45
N GLY A 44 12.34 2.59 -10.37
CA GLY A 44 11.92 3.44 -11.49
C GLY A 44 10.49 3.14 -11.97
N LEU A 45 9.57 2.86 -11.05
CA LEU A 45 8.19 2.45 -11.34
C LEU A 45 7.19 3.61 -11.41
N GLU A 46 7.64 4.86 -11.34
CA GLU A 46 6.75 6.03 -11.21
C GLU A 46 5.80 6.14 -12.39
N ALA A 47 6.27 5.87 -13.62
CA ALA A 47 5.43 5.91 -14.80
C ALA A 47 4.31 4.87 -14.76
N ARG A 48 4.66 3.63 -14.40
CA ARG A 48 3.71 2.53 -14.28
C ARG A 48 2.67 2.81 -13.20
N TYR A 49 3.10 3.32 -12.04
CA TYR A 49 2.20 3.68 -10.96
C TYR A 49 1.28 4.85 -11.33
N ALA A 50 1.80 5.89 -12.01
CA ALA A 50 0.99 7.02 -12.45
C ALA A 50 -0.12 6.57 -13.41
N GLU A 51 0.23 5.73 -14.40
CA GLU A 51 -0.73 5.18 -15.37
C GLU A 51 -1.83 4.38 -14.68
N GLY A 52 -1.46 3.42 -13.81
CA GLY A 52 -2.44 2.60 -13.12
C GLY A 52 -3.29 3.41 -12.12
N LEU A 53 -2.71 4.36 -11.38
CA LEU A 53 -3.48 5.18 -10.44
C LEU A 53 -4.44 6.13 -11.16
N THR A 54 -4.09 6.58 -12.36
CA THR A 54 -5.00 7.34 -13.24
C THR A 54 -6.19 6.49 -13.70
N GLU A 55 -6.00 5.19 -13.94
CA GLU A 55 -7.07 4.25 -14.31
C GLU A 55 -8.18 4.16 -13.25
N LEU A 56 -7.81 4.17 -11.96
CA LEU A 56 -8.77 4.16 -10.85
C LEU A 56 -9.55 5.48 -10.71
N GLY A 57 -8.95 6.57 -11.16
CA GLY A 57 -9.49 7.93 -11.11
C GLY A 57 -9.37 8.62 -9.75
N ASP A 58 -9.29 9.95 -9.77
CA ASP A 58 -9.04 10.79 -8.59
C ASP A 58 -10.12 10.68 -7.49
N SER A 59 -11.32 10.20 -7.84
CA SER A 59 -12.42 10.02 -6.90
C SER A 59 -12.43 8.66 -6.19
N PHE A 60 -11.49 7.75 -6.48
CA PHE A 60 -11.49 6.39 -5.94
C PHE A 60 -11.65 6.35 -4.41
N ALA A 61 -10.88 7.19 -3.71
CA ALA A 61 -10.91 7.27 -2.25
C ALA A 61 -12.27 7.70 -1.67
N ALA A 62 -13.09 8.41 -2.44
CA ALA A 62 -14.41 8.88 -2.02
C ALA A 62 -15.54 7.87 -2.31
N LEU A 63 -15.26 6.78 -3.02
CA LEU A 63 -16.24 5.74 -3.29
C LEU A 63 -16.55 4.93 -2.03
N ASN A 64 -17.74 4.33 -1.98
CA ASN A 64 -18.04 3.37 -0.92
C ASN A 64 -17.16 2.11 -1.06
N PRO A 65 -16.89 1.37 0.03
CA PRO A 65 -15.96 0.23 0.01
C PRO A 65 -16.31 -0.84 -1.03
N GLY A 66 -17.58 -1.20 -1.17
CA GLY A 66 -18.00 -2.22 -2.14
C GLY A 66 -17.71 -1.82 -3.60
N ARG A 67 -17.79 -0.51 -3.91
CA ARG A 67 -17.41 0.00 -5.23
C ARG A 67 -15.89 0.06 -5.41
N GLN A 68 -15.14 0.39 -4.37
CA GLN A 68 -13.67 0.33 -4.40
C GLN A 68 -13.22 -1.10 -4.71
N ASP A 69 -13.75 -2.10 -4.00
CA ASP A 69 -13.40 -3.51 -4.20
C ASP A 69 -13.71 -3.97 -5.63
N ALA A 70 -14.88 -3.61 -6.16
CA ALA A 70 -15.27 -3.96 -7.51
C ALA A 70 -14.33 -3.38 -8.59
N LEU A 71 -13.79 -2.18 -8.37
CA LEU A 71 -12.79 -1.57 -9.26
C LEU A 71 -11.42 -2.23 -9.10
N LEU A 72 -10.99 -2.49 -7.86
CA LEU A 72 -9.71 -3.13 -7.58
C LEU A 72 -9.60 -4.52 -8.21
N LEU A 73 -10.69 -5.30 -8.19
CA LEU A 73 -10.72 -6.63 -8.82
C LEU A 73 -10.52 -6.62 -10.34
N GLN A 74 -10.67 -5.45 -10.99
CA GLN A 74 -10.49 -5.29 -12.43
C GLN A 74 -9.26 -4.44 -12.77
N TRP A 75 -8.59 -3.88 -11.76
CA TRP A 75 -7.53 -2.91 -11.93
C TRP A 75 -6.23 -3.58 -12.39
N SER A 76 -5.60 -3.03 -13.42
CA SER A 76 -4.42 -3.61 -14.06
C SER A 76 -3.20 -3.80 -13.15
N LEU A 77 -3.09 -3.05 -12.05
CA LEU A 77 -1.98 -3.14 -11.10
C LEU A 77 -2.30 -3.89 -9.80
N ILE A 78 -3.50 -4.46 -9.65
CA ILE A 78 -3.94 -5.03 -8.37
C ILE A 78 -2.94 -6.05 -7.80
N ASP A 79 -2.46 -7.00 -8.61
CA ASP A 79 -1.54 -8.04 -8.15
C ASP A 79 -0.19 -7.46 -7.71
N LEU A 80 0.34 -6.49 -8.47
CA LEU A 80 1.60 -5.84 -8.15
C LEU A 80 1.50 -5.07 -6.83
N VAL A 81 0.48 -4.21 -6.71
CA VAL A 81 0.31 -3.34 -5.54
C VAL A 81 -0.07 -4.16 -4.32
N ALA A 82 -0.84 -5.24 -4.48
CA ALA A 82 -1.13 -6.17 -3.39
C ALA A 82 0.14 -6.86 -2.89
N SER A 83 0.97 -7.42 -3.78
CA SER A 83 2.26 -8.02 -3.38
C SER A 83 3.11 -7.03 -2.59
N GLN A 84 3.29 -5.82 -3.13
CA GLN A 84 4.16 -4.81 -2.54
C GLN A 84 3.59 -4.21 -1.24
N THR A 85 2.25 -4.18 -1.10
CA THR A 85 1.58 -3.82 0.15
C THR A 85 1.87 -4.86 1.23
N ILE A 86 1.76 -6.15 0.91
CA ILE A 86 2.06 -7.23 1.85
C ILE A 86 3.56 -7.26 2.19
N GLU A 87 4.43 -7.08 1.20
CA GLU A 87 5.88 -6.93 1.42
C GLU A 87 6.17 -5.81 2.42
N GLY A 88 5.60 -4.61 2.21
CA GLY A 88 5.78 -3.48 3.12
C GLY A 88 5.17 -3.70 4.50
N TYR A 89 4.00 -4.36 4.59
CA TYR A 89 3.32 -4.59 5.86
C TYR A 89 4.09 -5.56 6.76
N TYR A 90 4.74 -6.57 6.18
CA TYR A 90 5.50 -7.60 6.90
C TYR A 90 7.03 -7.41 6.85
N ALA A 91 7.52 -6.34 6.23
CA ALA A 91 8.95 -6.02 6.09
C ALA A 91 9.66 -5.85 7.45
N ASP A 92 10.99 -5.82 7.43
CA ASP A 92 11.76 -5.23 8.53
C ASP A 92 11.35 -3.75 8.70
N PRO A 93 11.07 -3.29 9.94
CA PRO A 93 10.69 -1.90 10.20
C PRO A 93 11.69 -0.86 9.68
N GLY A 94 12.97 -1.23 9.54
CA GLY A 94 14.03 -0.38 8.99
C GLY A 94 13.84 -0.02 7.51
N ASN A 95 12.97 -0.73 6.78
CA ASN A 95 12.66 -0.43 5.38
C ASN A 95 11.52 0.60 5.22
N GLY A 96 11.01 1.17 6.32
CA GLY A 96 9.93 2.17 6.32
C GLY A 96 8.52 1.61 6.42
N GLY A 97 8.33 0.31 6.17
CA GLY A 97 7.10 -0.44 6.44
C GLY A 97 7.07 -1.02 7.85
N ASN A 98 6.04 -1.82 8.17
CA ASN A 98 5.90 -2.55 9.44
C ASN A 98 6.31 -1.74 10.70
N ARG A 99 5.96 -0.45 10.77
CA ARG A 99 6.47 0.45 11.81
C ARG A 99 6.16 -0.08 13.21
N GLY A 100 7.19 -0.17 14.05
CA GLY A 100 7.07 -0.74 15.40
C GLY A 100 7.02 -2.27 15.45
N GLY A 101 7.24 -2.96 14.32
CA GLY A 101 7.19 -4.42 14.23
C GLY A 101 5.80 -4.98 14.50
N VAL A 102 4.75 -4.23 14.17
CA VAL A 102 3.35 -4.60 14.44
C VAL A 102 2.99 -5.93 13.79
N ALA A 103 3.37 -6.15 12.55
CA ALA A 103 3.14 -7.41 11.86
C ALA A 103 3.96 -8.57 12.46
N TRP A 104 5.14 -8.29 13.03
CA TRP A 104 5.91 -9.30 13.76
C TRP A 104 5.21 -9.72 15.05
N GLN A 105 4.64 -8.77 15.79
CA GLN A 105 3.83 -9.05 16.97
C GLN A 105 2.59 -9.86 16.61
N MET A 106 1.91 -9.51 15.52
CA MET A 106 0.74 -10.22 14.99
C MET A 106 1.02 -11.71 14.75
N VAL A 107 2.15 -12.05 14.13
CA VAL A 107 2.50 -13.44 13.81
C VAL A 107 3.31 -14.14 14.93
N GLY A 108 3.59 -13.45 16.04
CA GLY A 108 4.40 -13.97 17.14
C GLY A 108 5.90 -14.12 16.83
N PHE A 109 6.41 -13.42 15.81
CA PHE A 109 7.83 -13.40 15.49
C PHE A 109 8.62 -12.63 16.55
N LYS A 110 9.80 -13.17 16.91
CA LYS A 110 10.70 -12.56 17.90
C LYS A 110 12.11 -12.53 17.36
N VAL A 111 12.75 -11.37 17.41
CA VAL A 111 14.19 -11.25 17.18
C VAL A 111 14.90 -11.71 18.45
N THR A 112 15.55 -12.88 18.38
CA THR A 112 16.43 -13.36 19.45
C THR A 112 17.85 -12.89 19.17
N ALA A 113 18.51 -12.34 20.20
CA ALA A 113 19.91 -11.94 20.15
C ALA A 113 20.87 -13.14 20.11
#